data_AF-A0A6I3SYZ5-F1
#
_entry.id   AF-A0A6I3SYZ5-F1
#
_cell.length_a   1.000
_cell.length_b   1.000
_cell.length_c   1.000
_cell.angle_alpha   90.00
_cell.angle_beta   90.00
_cell.angle_gamma   90.00
#
_symmetry.space_group_name_H-M   'P 1'
#
loop_
_entity.id
_entity.type
_entity.pdbx_description
1 polymer ?
#
loop_
_entity_poly.entity_id
_entity_poly.type
_entity_poly.pdbx_seq_one_letter_code
_entity_poly.pdbx_strand_id
1 'polypeptide(L)'
;MNDRARLPAVLPVGFVPTPSASYRVHRKVLAATLQPGAPRLKTAGLPQRLQAAPTGARVLMWKQDPSVLEMGTRKAFLPGVVLEGPRDARIASGQPGIAPVSPNAFGDFIVPPDTDQFDAVHTFAVVRQTLTMFQRVLAAQDAGLVPWAWNSASNTEPLVIFPHGLPNVMNAYYSRNERALKFGDFEADDGAGHMFTCRSFDIVAHETGHAVLDGLKPRWILSSAPPQTGGLHEAFGDLTAIFLALSQLDQAEAVIAQTRADLHDKTFLADMAEQFGSALGRPNGLRNADNDLKLSEAGTEVHAISQVFTGAVYDILADLFAFERRPALEDDAVVLHRVGAYLCGLTLRALLAAPDRNASYADVANRMLHLASADGKPASYLECIRDRFTVREVLAAGTATLAEALAAGIAPAVQDAPGALQDRRACCGTMTHAQYFDLEGVLEEERQALASWCRHYGGERWHPEPATTEELTAAK
;
A
#
# COMPACT_ATOMS: atom_id res chain seq x y z
N MET A 1 -11.75 26.06 57.68
CA MET A 1 -10.45 26.52 57.16
C MET A 1 -9.66 25.26 56.82
N ASN A 2 -9.75 24.82 55.57
CA ASN A 2 -8.82 25.14 54.48
C ASN A 2 -7.48 24.41 54.68
N ASP A 3 -6.89 23.69 53.73
CA ASP A 3 -7.30 23.33 52.37
C ASP A 3 -6.32 22.25 51.87
N ARG A 4 -6.78 21.52 50.84
CA ARG A 4 -6.21 20.49 49.97
C ARG A 4 -4.68 20.32 49.80
N ALA A 5 -4.29 19.05 49.56
CA ALA A 5 -3.94 18.52 48.21
C ALA A 5 -3.84 16.97 48.26
N ARG A 6 -4.88 16.23 47.83
CA ARG A 6 -4.98 15.51 46.53
C ARG A 6 -3.73 14.73 46.11
N LEU A 7 -3.81 13.40 46.22
CA LEU A 7 -3.08 12.48 45.34
C LEU A 7 -3.67 12.57 43.92
N PRO A 8 -2.87 12.71 42.86
CA PRO A 8 -3.21 12.19 41.56
C PRO A 8 -2.45 10.89 41.28
N ALA A 9 -3.15 10.07 40.51
CA ALA A 9 -2.78 8.80 39.95
C ALA A 9 -1.57 8.84 39.00
N VAL A 10 -1.27 7.64 38.49
CA VAL A 10 -0.51 7.26 37.28
C VAL A 10 0.85 6.64 37.59
N LEU A 11 0.91 5.31 37.46
CA LEU A 11 2.16 4.58 37.22
C LEU A 11 2.54 4.78 35.74
N PRO A 12 3.64 5.47 35.40
CA PRO A 12 3.98 5.73 34.00
C PRO A 12 4.86 4.62 33.41
N VAL A 13 4.35 4.01 32.34
CA VAL A 13 5.06 3.66 31.08
C VAL A 13 6.48 3.10 31.25
N GLY A 14 6.63 1.96 31.94
CA GLY A 14 7.94 1.43 32.35
C GLY A 14 8.25 -0.04 32.04
N PHE A 15 7.38 -0.73 31.30
CA PHE A 15 7.56 -2.13 30.86
C PHE A 15 7.41 -2.10 29.32
N VAL A 16 8.37 -2.30 28.39
CA VAL A 16 9.69 -2.98 28.24
C VAL A 16 10.37 -2.38 26.95
N PRO A 17 11.54 -2.82 26.42
CA PRO A 17 12.93 -2.62 26.82
C PRO A 17 13.66 -1.56 25.94
N THR A 18 13.80 -0.34 26.44
CA THR A 18 15.06 0.40 26.26
C THR A 18 15.64 0.61 27.65
N PRO A 19 16.97 0.67 27.83
CA PRO A 19 17.57 1.26 29.02
C PRO A 19 16.74 2.47 29.47
N SER A 20 16.08 2.38 30.62
CA SER A 20 15.26 3.50 31.12
C SER A 20 16.13 4.76 31.15
N ALA A 21 15.54 5.95 31.06
CA ALA A 21 16.34 7.18 31.11
C ALA A 21 17.23 7.21 32.37
N SER A 22 16.69 6.74 33.50
CA SER A 22 17.44 6.53 34.75
C SER A 22 18.54 5.49 34.61
N TYR A 23 18.32 4.35 33.95
CA TYR A 23 19.35 3.34 33.68
C TYR A 23 20.41 3.82 32.68
N ARG A 24 20.08 4.68 31.70
CA ARG A 24 21.06 5.29 30.78
C ARG A 24 21.97 6.26 31.52
N VAL A 25 21.40 7.08 32.40
CA VAL A 25 22.16 8.00 33.26
C VAL A 25 23.02 7.20 34.24
N HIS A 26 22.43 6.21 34.92
CA HIS A 26 23.15 5.30 35.81
C HIS A 26 24.29 4.55 35.10
N ARG A 27 24.04 4.03 33.89
CA ARG A 27 25.06 3.38 33.05
C ARG A 27 26.13 4.35 32.58
N LYS A 28 25.81 5.60 32.24
CA LYS A 28 26.80 6.64 31.90
C LYS A 28 27.69 6.97 33.10
N VAL A 29 27.10 7.08 34.28
CA VAL A 29 27.80 7.34 35.55
C VAL A 29 28.66 6.15 35.97
N LEU A 30 28.16 4.92 35.81
CA LEU A 30 28.94 3.69 36.03
C LEU A 30 30.04 3.49 34.98
N ALA A 31 29.78 3.78 33.71
CA ALA A 31 30.78 3.68 32.65
C ALA A 31 31.91 4.71 32.82
N ALA A 32 31.63 5.86 33.45
CA ALA A 32 32.64 6.85 33.81
C ALA A 32 33.50 6.43 35.03
N THR A 33 33.09 5.40 35.78
CA THR A 33 33.79 4.90 36.98
C THR A 33 34.39 3.50 36.81
N LEU A 34 34.06 2.80 35.72
CA LEU A 34 34.62 1.51 35.37
C LEU A 34 35.90 1.70 34.54
N GLN A 35 37.02 1.14 35.01
CA GLN A 35 38.14 0.87 34.11
C GLN A 35 37.64 -0.08 32.99
N PRO A 36 38.09 0.10 31.73
CA PRO A 36 37.68 -0.79 30.64
C PRO A 36 37.96 -2.24 31.06
N GLY A 37 36.90 -3.07 31.06
CA GLY A 37 37.01 -4.48 31.40
C GLY A 37 38.01 -5.18 30.48
N ALA A 38 38.68 -6.21 31.02
CA ALA A 38 39.60 -7.03 30.22
C ALA A 38 38.92 -7.47 28.91
N PRO A 39 39.62 -7.39 27.76
CA PRO A 39 39.04 -7.72 26.47
C PRO A 39 38.42 -9.13 26.52
N ARG A 40 37.21 -9.26 25.97
CA ARG A 40 36.54 -10.57 25.83
C ARG A 40 37.52 -11.55 25.19
N LEU A 41 37.57 -12.78 25.73
CA LEU A 41 38.35 -13.88 25.17
C LEU A 41 38.18 -13.87 23.64
N LYS A 42 39.26 -13.60 22.90
CA LYS A 42 39.28 -13.84 21.46
C LYS A 42 38.95 -15.31 21.32
N THR A 43 37.80 -15.64 20.72
CA THR A 43 37.49 -16.99 20.26
C THR A 43 38.44 -17.32 19.11
N ALA A 44 39.71 -17.52 19.43
CA ALA A 44 40.71 -18.02 18.51
C ALA A 44 40.30 -19.45 18.14
N GLY A 45 39.93 -19.65 16.88
CA GLY A 45 39.66 -20.98 16.32
C GLY A 45 38.20 -21.31 15.99
N LEU A 46 37.23 -20.46 16.33
CA LEU A 46 35.90 -20.57 15.73
C LEU A 46 35.86 -19.68 14.47
N PRO A 47 35.49 -20.21 13.29
CA PRO A 47 35.28 -19.39 12.10
C PRO A 47 34.10 -18.46 12.35
N GLN A 48 34.37 -17.28 12.91
CA GLN A 48 33.40 -16.22 12.98
C GLN A 48 33.31 -15.65 11.57
N ARG A 49 32.28 -16.04 10.81
CA ARG A 49 31.82 -15.20 9.69
C ARG A 49 31.36 -13.89 10.31
N LEU A 50 32.29 -12.96 10.52
CA LEU A 50 31.97 -11.56 10.71
C LEU A 50 31.41 -11.08 9.37
N GLN A 51 30.12 -11.34 9.13
CA GLN A 51 29.40 -10.58 8.13
C GLN A 51 29.50 -9.12 8.56
N ALA A 52 29.89 -8.24 7.63
CA ALA A 52 29.82 -6.81 7.86
C ALA A 52 28.42 -6.47 8.39
N ALA A 53 28.33 -5.56 9.37
CA ALA A 53 27.03 -5.11 9.85
C ALA A 53 26.17 -4.72 8.63
N PRO A 54 24.91 -5.16 8.57
CA PRO A 54 24.08 -4.93 7.38
C PRO A 54 23.99 -3.42 7.13
N THR A 55 24.36 -3.00 5.92
CA THR A 55 24.17 -1.62 5.47
C THR A 55 22.68 -1.29 5.51
N GLY A 56 22.31 -0.17 6.10
CA GLY A 56 20.92 0.25 6.22
C GLY A 56 20.77 1.52 7.05
N ALA A 57 19.53 2.00 7.15
CA ALA A 57 19.18 3.17 7.93
C ALA A 57 18.06 2.83 8.91
N ARG A 58 18.13 3.33 10.14
CA ARG A 58 16.98 3.35 11.03
C ARG A 58 16.11 4.55 10.71
N VAL A 59 14.80 4.37 10.77
CA VAL A 59 13.80 5.41 10.57
C VAL A 59 12.85 5.44 11.76
N LEU A 60 12.29 6.61 12.07
CA LEU A 60 11.10 6.72 12.91
C LEU A 60 9.88 6.86 12.01
N MET A 61 8.81 6.12 12.28
CA MET A 61 7.61 6.09 11.44
C MET A 61 6.37 5.81 12.28
N TRP A 62 5.19 6.25 11.81
CA TRP A 62 3.91 5.81 12.38
C TRP A 62 3.76 4.31 12.23
N LYS A 63 3.18 3.67 13.26
CA LYS A 63 2.92 2.24 13.20
C LYS A 63 1.74 1.94 12.29
N GLN A 64 0.66 2.68 12.50
CA GLN A 64 -0.60 2.64 11.76
C GLN A 64 -1.08 4.09 11.55
N ASP A 65 -2.28 4.28 10.99
CA ASP A 65 -3.01 5.54 11.00
C ASP A 65 -2.88 6.27 12.38
N PRO A 66 -2.56 7.59 12.41
CA PRO A 66 -2.41 8.36 13.64
C PRO A 66 -3.62 8.36 14.58
N SER A 67 -4.83 8.07 14.10
CA SER A 67 -6.03 7.92 14.93
C SER A 67 -6.02 6.64 15.79
N VAL A 68 -5.19 5.64 15.44
CA VAL A 68 -4.98 4.43 16.24
C VAL A 68 -3.97 4.72 17.36
N LEU A 69 -4.41 5.53 18.33
CA LEU A 69 -3.56 6.17 19.34
C LEU A 69 -2.71 5.19 20.17
N GLU A 70 -3.18 3.96 20.37
CA GLU A 70 -2.46 2.95 21.13
C GLU A 70 -1.16 2.46 20.45
N MET A 71 -1.05 2.61 19.14
CA MET A 71 0.08 2.11 18.36
C MET A 71 1.26 3.08 18.33
N GLY A 72 0.99 4.38 18.15
CA GLY A 72 1.99 5.43 18.13
C GLY A 72 3.06 5.24 17.04
N THR A 73 4.33 5.56 17.35
CA THR A 73 5.46 5.42 16.42
C THR A 73 6.37 4.25 16.76
N ARG A 74 7.08 3.74 15.75
CA ARG A 74 8.15 2.73 15.91
C ARG A 74 9.42 3.15 15.21
N LYS A 75 10.53 2.57 15.68
CA LYS A 75 11.77 2.56 14.90
C LYS A 75 11.79 1.33 14.03
N ALA A 76 11.99 1.52 12.73
CA ALA A 76 12.21 0.44 11.78
C ALA A 76 13.66 0.51 11.26
N PHE A 77 14.23 -0.66 10.95
CA PHE A 77 15.49 -0.73 10.22
C PHE A 77 15.18 -1.06 8.76
N LEU A 78 15.64 -0.20 7.85
CA LEU A 78 15.48 -0.39 6.41
C LEU A 78 16.80 -0.91 5.83
N PRO A 79 16.89 -2.20 5.46
CA PRO A 79 18.10 -2.77 4.86
C PRO A 79 18.44 -2.09 3.53
N GLY A 80 19.73 -2.02 3.20
CA GLY A 80 20.23 -1.40 1.97
C GLY A 80 20.40 0.11 2.08
N VAL A 81 21.15 0.68 1.15
CA VAL A 81 21.53 2.11 1.15
C VAL A 81 20.30 3.01 1.09
N VAL A 82 20.24 4.01 1.97
CA VAL A 82 19.32 5.14 1.91
C VAL A 82 20.15 6.40 1.88
N LEU A 83 19.90 7.26 0.90
CA LEU A 83 20.57 8.54 0.72
C LEU A 83 19.68 9.68 1.22
N GLU A 84 20.22 10.89 1.32
CA GLU A 84 19.46 12.12 1.62
C GLU A 84 18.24 12.27 0.71
N GLY A 85 17.11 12.75 1.24
CA GLY A 85 15.86 12.83 0.48
C GLY A 85 14.64 12.34 1.23
N PRO A 86 14.70 11.30 2.08
CA PRO A 86 15.40 10.05 1.84
C PRO A 86 15.12 9.45 0.45
N ARG A 87 16.10 8.76 -0.15
CA ARG A 87 15.92 8.11 -1.47
C ARG A 87 16.76 6.84 -1.62
N ASP A 88 16.41 6.02 -2.59
CA ASP A 88 17.26 4.94 -3.11
C ASP A 88 17.13 4.84 -4.65
N ALA A 89 17.61 3.75 -5.25
CA ALA A 89 17.57 3.56 -6.70
C ALA A 89 16.14 3.38 -7.26
N ARG A 90 15.16 3.07 -6.40
CA ARG A 90 13.80 2.72 -6.78
C ARG A 90 12.78 3.79 -6.37
N ILE A 91 13.10 4.59 -5.37
CA ILE A 91 12.21 5.59 -4.77
C ILE A 91 12.96 6.91 -4.60
N ALA A 92 12.37 8.01 -5.06
CA ALA A 92 12.92 9.36 -4.93
C ALA A 92 11.87 10.35 -4.40
N SER A 93 12.32 11.43 -3.77
CA SER A 93 11.44 12.51 -3.31
C SER A 93 11.13 13.49 -4.44
N GLY A 94 9.87 13.91 -4.54
CA GLY A 94 9.39 14.84 -5.54
C GLY A 94 9.88 16.27 -5.36
N GLN A 95 9.90 17.04 -6.47
CA GLN A 95 10.26 18.45 -6.51
C GLN A 95 9.29 19.23 -7.43
N PRO A 96 8.75 20.39 -7.00
CA PRO A 96 8.87 20.96 -5.66
C PRO A 96 8.22 20.05 -4.60
N GLY A 97 8.68 20.12 -3.37
CA GLY A 97 8.20 19.27 -2.28
C GLY A 97 8.91 19.59 -0.98
N ILE A 98 8.77 18.69 0.00
CA ILE A 98 9.45 18.80 1.29
C ILE A 98 10.98 18.86 1.05
N ALA A 99 11.65 19.76 1.77
CA ALA A 99 13.10 19.91 1.66
C ALA A 99 13.82 18.57 1.94
N PRO A 100 14.91 18.24 1.21
CA PRO A 100 15.62 16.98 1.39
C PRO A 100 16.01 16.75 2.86
N VAL A 101 15.60 15.60 3.40
CA VAL A 101 15.95 15.21 4.76
C VAL A 101 17.30 14.52 4.74
N SER A 102 18.27 15.07 5.48
CA SER A 102 19.60 14.48 5.65
C SER A 102 19.61 13.42 6.76
N PRO A 103 20.34 12.29 6.59
CA PRO A 103 20.55 11.36 7.69
C PRO A 103 21.44 11.97 8.78
N ASN A 104 21.33 11.46 10.00
CA ASN A 104 22.24 11.84 11.09
C ASN A 104 23.65 11.21 10.90
N ALA A 105 24.56 11.47 11.84
CA ALA A 105 25.94 10.96 11.78
C ALA A 105 26.07 9.41 11.74
N PHE A 106 25.01 8.66 12.05
CA PHE A 106 24.96 7.20 11.96
C PHE A 106 24.29 6.69 10.68
N GLY A 107 23.87 7.59 9.77
CA GLY A 107 23.11 7.21 8.57
C GLY A 107 21.61 7.01 8.82
N ASP A 108 21.08 7.42 9.99
CA ASP A 108 19.68 7.20 10.36
C ASP A 108 18.81 8.44 10.16
N PHE A 109 17.53 8.23 9.88
CA PHE A 109 16.49 9.25 9.74
C PHE A 109 15.53 9.22 10.93
N ILE A 110 15.99 9.70 12.09
CA ILE A 110 15.19 9.79 13.30
C ILE A 110 14.74 11.24 13.48
N VAL A 111 13.56 11.54 12.94
CA VAL A 111 12.94 12.87 12.95
C VAL A 111 11.78 12.88 13.95
N PRO A 112 11.52 13.99 14.67
CA PRO A 112 10.33 14.11 15.53
C PRO A 112 9.03 13.91 14.73
N PRO A 113 8.02 13.20 15.26
CA PRO A 113 6.70 13.13 14.63
C PRO A 113 6.07 14.50 14.40
N ASP A 114 5.06 14.54 13.52
CA ASP A 114 4.27 15.75 13.21
C ASP A 114 5.07 16.90 12.58
N THR A 115 6.15 16.59 11.85
CA THR A 115 6.89 17.57 11.03
C THR A 115 6.96 17.11 9.58
N ASP A 116 7.11 18.06 8.64
CA ASP A 116 7.26 17.76 7.21
C ASP A 116 8.40 16.75 6.96
N GLN A 117 9.53 16.89 7.65
CA GLN A 117 10.66 15.97 7.50
C GLN A 117 10.31 14.55 7.97
N PHE A 118 9.45 14.43 8.99
CA PHE A 118 8.96 13.13 9.43
C PHE A 118 8.00 12.55 8.41
N ASP A 119 7.08 13.34 7.85
CA ASP A 119 6.17 12.91 6.80
C ASP A 119 6.96 12.36 5.59
N ALA A 120 8.02 13.05 5.16
CA ALA A 120 8.92 12.56 4.11
C ALA A 120 9.61 11.22 4.46
N VAL A 121 10.09 11.06 5.69
CA VAL A 121 10.76 9.83 6.13
C VAL A 121 9.78 8.68 6.30
N HIS A 122 8.62 8.93 6.89
CA HIS A 122 7.56 7.96 7.10
C HIS A 122 7.01 7.45 5.78
N THR A 123 6.61 8.34 4.86
CA THR A 123 6.08 7.93 3.54
C THR A 123 7.11 7.12 2.77
N PHE A 124 8.37 7.56 2.72
CA PHE A 124 9.46 6.77 2.10
C PHE A 124 9.60 5.38 2.73
N ALA A 125 9.57 5.31 4.06
CA ALA A 125 9.72 4.05 4.79
C ALA A 125 8.60 3.06 4.45
N VAL A 126 7.34 3.52 4.44
CA VAL A 126 6.19 2.67 4.10
C VAL A 126 6.31 2.17 2.65
N VAL A 127 6.54 3.06 1.68
CA VAL A 127 6.73 2.68 0.26
C VAL A 127 7.84 1.64 0.10
N ARG A 128 8.97 1.84 0.79
CA ARG A 128 10.11 0.92 0.74
C ARG A 128 9.81 -0.43 1.40
N GLN A 129 9.06 -0.45 2.50
CA GLN A 129 8.62 -1.68 3.15
C GLN A 129 7.63 -2.45 2.27
N THR A 130 6.67 -1.78 1.63
CA THR A 130 5.75 -2.39 0.66
C THR A 130 6.48 -3.02 -0.52
N LEU A 131 7.40 -2.28 -1.15
CA LEU A 131 8.20 -2.80 -2.25
C LEU A 131 9.03 -4.01 -1.80
N THR A 132 9.63 -3.94 -0.61
CA THR A 132 10.42 -5.06 -0.05
C THR A 132 9.56 -6.29 0.22
N MET A 133 8.34 -6.12 0.74
CA MET A 133 7.41 -7.22 1.00
C MET A 133 7.13 -8.02 -0.27
N PHE A 134 6.71 -7.37 -1.36
CA PHE A 134 6.45 -8.04 -2.62
C PHE A 134 7.72 -8.54 -3.30
N GLN A 135 8.84 -7.81 -3.19
CA GLN A 135 10.12 -8.25 -3.73
C GLN A 135 10.60 -9.57 -3.09
N ARG A 136 10.32 -9.79 -1.81
CA ARG A 136 10.61 -11.07 -1.13
C ARG A 136 9.74 -12.21 -1.67
N VAL A 137 8.46 -11.95 -1.96
CA VAL A 137 7.59 -12.94 -2.59
C VAL A 137 8.14 -13.35 -3.96
N LEU A 138 8.47 -12.38 -4.82
CA LEU A 138 9.02 -12.68 -6.15
C LEU A 138 10.38 -13.39 -6.09
N ALA A 139 11.26 -12.95 -5.19
CA ALA A 139 12.57 -13.57 -5.00
C ALA A 139 12.47 -15.02 -4.53
N ALA A 140 11.50 -15.34 -3.66
CA ALA A 140 11.24 -16.71 -3.22
C ALA A 140 10.75 -17.64 -4.35
N GLN A 141 10.29 -17.07 -5.47
CA GLN A 141 9.83 -17.79 -6.66
C GLN A 141 10.81 -17.67 -7.84
N ASP A 142 11.98 -17.06 -7.64
CA ASP A 142 12.92 -16.72 -8.71
C ASP A 142 12.26 -15.92 -9.87
N ALA A 143 11.23 -15.12 -9.54
CA ALA A 143 10.38 -14.42 -10.50
C ALA A 143 10.88 -12.99 -10.82
N GLY A 144 12.12 -12.67 -10.46
CA GLY A 144 12.76 -11.39 -10.74
C GLY A 144 12.40 -10.26 -9.76
N LEU A 145 12.42 -9.03 -10.26
CA LEU A 145 12.17 -7.81 -9.48
C LEU A 145 10.76 -7.28 -9.74
N VAL A 146 10.17 -6.60 -8.76
CA VAL A 146 8.97 -5.79 -9.01
C VAL A 146 9.37 -4.65 -9.95
N PRO A 147 8.84 -4.50 -11.17
CA PRO A 147 9.12 -3.35 -12.02
C PRO A 147 8.15 -2.20 -11.69
N TRP A 148 8.49 -0.98 -12.07
CA TRP A 148 7.49 0.07 -12.29
C TRP A 148 6.97 -0.02 -13.73
N ALA A 149 5.73 0.41 -14.00
CA ALA A 149 5.09 0.24 -15.32
C ALA A 149 5.86 0.94 -16.47
N TRP A 150 6.65 1.96 -16.17
CA TRP A 150 7.51 2.66 -17.13
C TRP A 150 8.92 2.07 -17.24
N ASN A 151 9.27 1.07 -16.43
CA ASN A 151 10.61 0.50 -16.47
C ASN A 151 10.81 -0.34 -17.73
N SER A 152 11.98 -0.19 -18.34
CA SER A 152 12.43 -0.89 -19.54
C SER A 152 13.95 -0.97 -19.55
N ALA A 153 14.53 -1.60 -20.58
CA ALA A 153 15.98 -1.63 -20.77
C ALA A 153 16.62 -0.22 -20.85
N SER A 154 15.85 0.81 -21.24
CA SER A 154 16.32 2.19 -21.40
C SER A 154 15.73 3.16 -20.39
N ASN A 155 14.79 2.73 -19.54
CA ASN A 155 14.17 3.56 -18.51
C ASN A 155 14.16 2.82 -17.18
N THR A 156 14.94 3.29 -16.22
CA THR A 156 14.99 2.73 -14.86
C THR A 156 14.67 3.80 -13.81
N GLU A 157 13.95 4.85 -14.21
CA GLU A 157 13.61 5.94 -13.31
C GLU A 157 12.80 5.45 -12.10
N PRO A 158 13.05 6.04 -10.92
CA PRO A 158 12.37 5.65 -9.68
C PRO A 158 10.91 6.12 -9.64
N LEU A 159 10.15 5.56 -8.71
CA LEU A 159 8.87 6.12 -8.29
C LEU A 159 9.14 7.38 -7.45
N VAL A 160 8.47 8.47 -7.77
CA VAL A 160 8.62 9.77 -7.10
C VAL A 160 7.53 9.94 -6.04
N ILE A 161 7.88 10.32 -4.82
CA ILE A 161 6.89 10.49 -3.73
C ILE A 161 6.72 11.96 -3.36
N PHE A 162 5.47 12.40 -3.25
CA PHE A 162 5.08 13.75 -2.82
C PHE A 162 4.17 13.64 -1.59
N PRO A 163 4.72 13.61 -0.36
CA PRO A 163 3.92 13.52 0.87
C PRO A 163 2.94 14.68 1.05
N HIS A 164 3.29 15.88 0.55
CA HIS A 164 2.41 17.06 0.47
C HIS A 164 2.22 17.46 -1.01
N GLY A 165 1.72 16.53 -1.80
CA GLY A 165 1.57 16.67 -3.25
C GLY A 165 0.26 17.30 -3.71
N LEU A 166 -0.77 17.29 -2.86
CA LEU A 166 -2.13 17.76 -3.16
C LEU A 166 -2.63 18.71 -2.06
N PRO A 167 -2.15 19.97 -2.04
CA PRO A 167 -2.49 20.91 -0.97
C PRO A 167 -3.98 21.22 -0.94
N ASN A 168 -4.61 21.13 0.25
CA ASN A 168 -6.05 21.30 0.47
C ASN A 168 -6.93 20.32 -0.32
N VAL A 169 -6.43 19.11 -0.61
CA VAL A 169 -7.18 18.07 -1.30
C VAL A 169 -7.31 16.86 -0.38
N MET A 170 -8.56 16.47 -0.16
CA MET A 170 -8.94 15.31 0.61
C MET A 170 -8.77 14.02 -0.21
N ASN A 171 -7.52 13.67 -0.53
CA ASN A 171 -7.21 12.56 -1.42
C ASN A 171 -5.76 12.05 -1.34
N ALA A 172 -5.48 10.92 -1.96
CA ALA A 172 -4.15 10.40 -2.29
C ALA A 172 -4.25 9.57 -3.58
N TYR A 173 -3.22 9.56 -4.43
CA TYR A 173 -3.23 8.71 -5.63
C TYR A 173 -1.84 8.32 -6.13
N TYR A 174 -1.80 7.22 -6.87
CA TYR A 174 -0.74 6.84 -7.79
C TYR A 174 -1.00 7.37 -9.21
N SER A 175 0.02 7.90 -9.87
CA SER A 175 -0.01 8.27 -11.29
C SER A 175 1.13 7.64 -12.06
N ARG A 176 0.79 6.81 -13.06
CA ARG A 176 1.76 6.20 -13.96
C ARG A 176 2.54 7.24 -14.77
N ASN A 177 1.84 8.21 -15.35
CA ASN A 177 2.45 9.20 -16.25
C ASN A 177 3.38 10.15 -15.51
N GLU A 178 2.99 10.56 -14.31
CA GLU A 178 3.85 11.39 -13.45
C GLU A 178 4.90 10.55 -12.71
N ARG A 179 4.81 9.22 -12.78
CA ARG A 179 5.68 8.26 -12.09
C ARG A 179 5.68 8.51 -10.59
N ALA A 180 4.51 8.84 -10.04
CA ALA A 180 4.43 9.48 -8.73
C ALA A 180 3.34 8.91 -7.82
N LEU A 181 3.59 8.98 -6.52
CA LEU A 181 2.57 8.96 -5.46
C LEU A 181 2.39 10.38 -4.95
N LYS A 182 1.14 10.84 -4.88
CA LYS A 182 0.79 12.16 -4.38
C LYS A 182 -0.22 12.04 -3.27
N PHE A 183 0.08 12.68 -2.15
CA PHE A 183 -0.76 12.67 -0.96
C PHE A 183 -1.22 14.09 -0.67
N GLY A 184 -2.46 14.21 -0.22
CA GLY A 184 -3.07 15.48 0.13
C GLY A 184 -3.15 15.76 1.62
N ASP A 185 -3.64 16.95 1.88
CA ASP A 185 -3.85 17.50 3.20
C ASP A 185 -5.13 18.34 3.22
N PHE A 186 -5.82 18.37 4.35
CA PHE A 186 -7.08 19.08 4.51
C PHE A 186 -7.42 19.32 5.99
N GLU A 187 -8.26 20.32 6.26
CA GLU A 187 -8.86 20.53 7.58
C GLU A 187 -10.01 19.54 7.81
N ALA A 188 -9.95 18.77 8.89
CA ALA A 188 -11.03 17.86 9.27
C ALA A 188 -12.21 18.62 9.91
N ASP A 189 -13.43 18.30 9.48
CA ASP A 189 -14.66 18.98 9.94
C ASP A 189 -15.04 18.66 11.41
N ASP A 190 -14.44 17.62 12.01
CA ASP A 190 -14.76 17.10 13.35
C ASP A 190 -13.88 17.68 14.48
N GLY A 191 -13.00 18.64 14.16
CA GLY A 191 -12.07 19.24 15.12
C GLY A 191 -10.78 18.43 15.33
N ALA A 192 -10.51 17.40 14.53
CA ALA A 192 -9.23 16.69 14.51
C ALA A 192 -8.06 17.54 13.97
N GLY A 193 -8.35 18.71 13.39
CA GLY A 193 -7.37 19.66 12.86
C GLY A 193 -6.89 19.31 11.46
N HIS A 194 -5.75 19.87 11.07
CA HIS A 194 -5.16 19.67 9.75
C HIS A 194 -4.58 18.26 9.60
N MET A 195 -5.13 17.50 8.66
CA MET A 195 -4.79 16.11 8.37
C MET A 195 -3.87 16.00 7.16
N PHE A 196 -3.02 14.98 7.17
CA PHE A 196 -2.14 14.63 6.05
C PHE A 196 -2.31 13.16 5.72
N THR A 197 -2.80 12.84 4.51
CA THR A 197 -3.06 11.44 4.13
C THR A 197 -1.77 10.60 4.04
N CYS A 198 -0.62 11.25 3.85
CA CYS A 198 0.70 10.62 3.84
C CYS A 198 1.14 10.07 5.21
N ARG A 199 0.48 10.47 6.30
CA ARG A 199 0.74 9.94 7.66
C ARG A 199 0.05 8.61 7.92
N SER A 200 -0.95 8.26 7.10
CA SER A 200 -1.63 6.99 7.26
C SER A 200 -0.82 5.87 6.63
N PHE A 201 -0.45 4.89 7.45
CA PHE A 201 0.33 3.75 7.02
C PHE A 201 -0.39 2.94 5.94
N ASP A 202 -1.70 2.76 6.08
CA ASP A 202 -2.54 2.03 5.13
C ASP A 202 -2.75 2.77 3.80
N ILE A 203 -3.00 4.08 3.80
CA ILE A 203 -3.14 4.88 2.57
C ILE A 203 -1.84 4.84 1.77
N VAL A 204 -0.68 5.06 2.42
CA VAL A 204 0.61 5.00 1.72
C VAL A 204 0.87 3.59 1.17
N ALA A 205 0.52 2.54 1.91
CA ALA A 205 0.63 1.16 1.44
C ALA A 205 -0.31 0.87 0.26
N HIS A 206 -1.56 1.34 0.32
CA HIS A 206 -2.58 1.18 -0.72
C HIS A 206 -2.13 1.81 -2.04
N GLU A 207 -1.71 3.08 -2.01
CA GLU A 207 -1.23 3.80 -3.20
C GLU A 207 0.05 3.18 -3.78
N THR A 208 0.95 2.69 -2.91
CA THR A 208 2.11 1.92 -3.35
C THR A 208 1.69 0.60 -3.99
N GLY A 209 0.63 -0.04 -3.50
CA GLY A 209 0.01 -1.23 -4.07
C GLY A 209 -0.41 -1.01 -5.52
N HIS A 210 -1.06 0.10 -5.83
CA HIS A 210 -1.37 0.45 -7.22
C HIS A 210 -0.12 0.52 -8.10
N ALA A 211 0.93 1.21 -7.66
CA ALA A 211 2.19 1.31 -8.42
C ALA A 211 2.84 -0.06 -8.66
N VAL A 212 2.82 -0.95 -7.67
CA VAL A 212 3.33 -2.32 -7.76
C VAL A 212 2.50 -3.14 -8.76
N LEU A 213 1.18 -3.16 -8.61
CA LEU A 213 0.30 -3.92 -9.50
C LEU A 213 0.38 -3.38 -10.92
N ASP A 214 0.48 -2.08 -11.09
CA ASP A 214 0.60 -1.46 -12.39
C ASP A 214 1.88 -1.88 -13.13
N GLY A 215 2.98 -2.02 -12.39
CA GLY A 215 4.22 -2.59 -12.94
C GLY A 215 4.07 -4.05 -13.36
N LEU A 216 3.35 -4.85 -12.58
CA LEU A 216 3.20 -6.30 -12.78
C LEU A 216 2.11 -6.68 -13.80
N LYS A 217 1.01 -5.92 -13.84
CA LYS A 217 -0.18 -6.11 -14.67
C LYS A 217 -0.66 -4.76 -15.24
N PRO A 218 0.14 -4.11 -16.11
CA PRO A 218 -0.13 -2.74 -16.59
C PRO A 218 -1.42 -2.57 -17.41
N ARG A 219 -2.09 -3.65 -17.79
CA ARG A 219 -3.34 -3.60 -18.55
C ARG A 219 -4.58 -3.56 -17.65
N TRP A 220 -4.43 -3.81 -16.35
CA TRP A 220 -5.56 -3.87 -15.43
C TRP A 220 -6.06 -2.47 -15.01
N ILE A 221 -5.22 -1.43 -15.11
CA ILE A 221 -5.60 -0.04 -14.81
C ILE A 221 -6.52 0.60 -15.87
N LEU A 222 -6.58 0.03 -17.09
CA LEU A 222 -7.28 0.61 -18.24
C LEU A 222 -8.81 0.61 -18.04
N SER A 223 -9.50 1.67 -18.45
CA SER A 223 -10.96 1.81 -18.31
C SER A 223 -11.75 0.88 -19.22
N SER A 224 -11.10 0.34 -20.26
CA SER A 224 -11.67 -0.68 -21.14
C SER A 224 -11.66 -2.08 -20.54
N ALA A 225 -10.99 -2.28 -19.40
CA ALA A 225 -11.09 -3.52 -18.66
C ALA A 225 -12.49 -3.66 -18.01
N PRO A 226 -13.00 -4.87 -17.78
CA PRO A 226 -14.30 -5.08 -17.16
C PRO A 226 -14.31 -4.67 -15.67
N PRO A 227 -15.50 -4.42 -15.07
CA PRO A 227 -15.66 -4.02 -13.67
C PRO A 227 -14.84 -4.84 -12.66
N GLN A 228 -14.85 -6.17 -12.74
CA GLN A 228 -14.07 -7.01 -11.84
C GLN A 228 -12.57 -6.79 -11.98
N THR A 229 -12.03 -6.52 -13.17
CA THR A 229 -10.60 -6.20 -13.30
C THR A 229 -10.26 -4.87 -12.60
N GLY A 230 -11.15 -3.88 -12.69
CA GLY A 230 -10.99 -2.63 -11.94
C GLY A 230 -11.09 -2.84 -10.43
N GLY A 231 -12.05 -3.67 -10.00
CA GLY A 231 -12.18 -4.09 -8.60
C GLY A 231 -10.97 -4.85 -8.08
N LEU A 232 -10.33 -5.71 -8.88
CA LEU A 232 -9.06 -6.37 -8.52
C LEU A 232 -7.95 -5.34 -8.30
N HIS A 233 -7.92 -4.26 -9.06
CA HIS A 233 -6.92 -3.21 -8.92
C HIS A 233 -7.04 -2.47 -7.57
N GLU A 234 -8.26 -2.09 -7.21
CA GLU A 234 -8.57 -1.47 -5.91
C GLU A 234 -8.40 -2.45 -4.74
N ALA A 235 -8.85 -3.70 -4.90
CA ALA A 235 -8.70 -4.73 -3.87
C ALA A 235 -7.22 -5.03 -3.59
N PHE A 236 -6.36 -4.96 -4.60
CA PHE A 236 -4.92 -5.11 -4.39
C PHE A 236 -4.35 -3.98 -3.53
N GLY A 237 -4.82 -2.74 -3.68
CA GLY A 237 -4.45 -1.65 -2.79
C GLY A 237 -4.82 -1.94 -1.34
N ASP A 238 -6.08 -2.30 -1.09
CA ASP A 238 -6.57 -2.62 0.27
C ASP A 238 -5.81 -3.82 0.88
N LEU A 239 -5.64 -4.90 0.12
CA LEU A 239 -4.90 -6.08 0.56
C LEU A 239 -3.41 -5.79 0.77
N THR A 240 -2.82 -4.85 0.03
CA THR A 240 -1.44 -4.43 0.26
C THR A 240 -1.27 -3.82 1.64
N ALA A 241 -2.20 -2.97 2.09
CA ALA A 241 -2.17 -2.38 3.42
C ALA A 241 -2.30 -3.45 4.52
N ILE A 242 -3.27 -4.37 4.38
CA ILE A 242 -3.49 -5.48 5.31
C ILE A 242 -2.23 -6.36 5.41
N PHE A 243 -1.69 -6.82 4.27
CA PHE A 243 -0.50 -7.66 4.27
C PHE A 243 0.73 -6.94 4.79
N LEU A 244 0.88 -5.64 4.50
CA LEU A 244 1.99 -4.87 5.03
C LEU A 244 1.88 -4.74 6.54
N ALA A 245 0.69 -4.48 7.10
CA ALA A 245 0.47 -4.47 8.53
C ALA A 245 0.86 -5.82 9.15
N LEU A 246 0.35 -6.93 8.62
CA LEU A 246 0.66 -8.29 9.11
C LEU A 246 2.13 -8.69 8.97
N SER A 247 2.87 -8.07 8.05
CA SER A 247 4.32 -8.28 7.92
C SER A 247 5.13 -7.60 9.03
N GLN A 248 4.49 -6.80 9.89
CA GLN A 248 5.10 -6.20 11.08
C GLN A 248 4.66 -7.00 12.32
N LEU A 249 5.61 -7.61 13.03
CA LEU A 249 5.29 -8.45 14.20
C LEU A 249 4.55 -7.68 15.30
N ASP A 250 4.88 -6.40 15.52
CA ASP A 250 4.22 -5.56 16.51
C ASP A 250 2.76 -5.24 16.16
N GLN A 251 2.43 -5.20 14.87
CA GLN A 251 1.05 -5.08 14.39
C GLN A 251 0.28 -6.39 14.59
N ALA A 252 0.89 -7.54 14.27
CA ALA A 252 0.27 -8.84 14.51
C ALA A 252 -0.04 -9.07 16.01
N GLU A 253 0.89 -8.71 16.90
CA GLU A 253 0.68 -8.74 18.35
C GLU A 253 -0.50 -7.85 18.78
N ALA A 254 -0.59 -6.63 18.23
CA ALA A 254 -1.68 -5.71 18.54
C ALA A 254 -3.05 -6.24 18.08
N VAL A 255 -3.15 -6.81 16.87
CA VAL A 255 -4.39 -7.44 16.37
C VAL A 255 -4.83 -8.54 17.32
N ILE A 256 -3.94 -9.47 17.68
CA ILE A 256 -4.27 -10.57 18.60
C ILE A 256 -4.72 -10.05 19.97
N ALA A 257 -4.06 -9.03 20.49
CA ALA A 257 -4.42 -8.43 21.78
C ALA A 257 -5.79 -7.73 21.73
N GLN A 258 -6.07 -6.99 20.66
CA GLN A 258 -7.32 -6.24 20.47
C GLN A 258 -8.51 -7.19 20.31
N THR A 259 -8.34 -8.24 19.51
CA THR A 259 -9.43 -9.12 19.11
C THR A 259 -9.51 -10.42 19.90
N ARG A 260 -8.59 -10.64 20.85
CA ARG A 260 -8.45 -11.91 21.56
C ARG A 260 -8.32 -13.11 20.61
N ALA A 261 -7.59 -12.91 19.51
CA ALA A 261 -7.37 -13.88 18.45
C ALA A 261 -8.64 -14.30 17.67
N ASP A 262 -9.66 -13.45 17.59
CA ASP A 262 -10.79 -13.58 16.67
C ASP A 262 -10.72 -12.49 15.60
N LEU A 263 -10.38 -12.80 14.35
CA LEU A 263 -10.17 -11.75 13.34
C LEU A 263 -11.48 -11.08 12.86
N HIS A 264 -12.65 -11.56 13.29
CA HIS A 264 -13.96 -10.95 13.03
C HIS A 264 -14.43 -10.02 14.17
N ASP A 265 -13.66 -9.90 15.25
CA ASP A 265 -13.85 -8.82 16.22
C ASP A 265 -13.28 -7.50 15.65
N LYS A 266 -13.87 -6.36 16.06
CA LYS A 266 -13.46 -5.04 15.54
C LYS A 266 -11.95 -4.80 15.72
N THR A 267 -11.27 -4.47 14.63
CA THR A 267 -9.83 -4.23 14.60
C THR A 267 -9.42 -3.19 13.56
N PHE A 268 -8.34 -2.45 13.86
CA PHE A 268 -7.70 -1.51 12.92
C PHE A 268 -7.19 -2.20 11.65
N LEU A 269 -7.05 -3.53 11.65
CA LEU A 269 -6.61 -4.29 10.47
C LEU A 269 -7.72 -4.36 9.41
N ALA A 270 -8.98 -4.45 9.83
CA ALA A 270 -10.14 -4.55 8.95
C ALA A 270 -10.64 -3.17 8.51
N ASP A 271 -10.53 -2.16 9.37
CA ASP A 271 -10.93 -0.78 9.08
C ASP A 271 -9.83 -0.06 8.29
N MET A 272 -10.08 0.27 7.02
CA MET A 272 -9.12 0.93 6.14
C MET A 272 -9.27 2.46 6.21
N ALA A 273 -8.13 3.15 6.41
CA ALA A 273 -8.01 4.60 6.48
C ALA A 273 -8.95 5.22 7.53
N GLU A 274 -8.82 4.77 8.79
CA GLU A 274 -9.70 5.12 9.91
C GLU A 274 -9.84 6.63 10.13
N GLN A 275 -8.73 7.37 10.18
CA GLN A 275 -8.76 8.81 10.43
C GLN A 275 -9.42 9.54 9.26
N PHE A 276 -9.13 9.09 8.04
CA PHE A 276 -9.71 9.68 6.85
C PHE A 276 -11.23 9.38 6.75
N GLY A 277 -11.65 8.15 7.05
CA GLY A 277 -13.06 7.78 7.16
C GLY A 277 -13.79 8.57 8.25
N SER A 278 -13.19 8.74 9.42
CA SER A 278 -13.74 9.53 10.53
C SER A 278 -13.96 10.98 10.13
N ALA A 279 -12.99 11.61 9.47
CA ALA A 279 -13.12 12.99 9.00
C ALA A 279 -14.21 13.15 7.92
N LEU A 280 -14.58 12.06 7.26
CA LEU A 280 -15.72 11.98 6.33
C LEU A 280 -17.03 11.52 6.99
N GLY A 281 -17.05 11.36 8.31
CA GLY A 281 -18.23 10.94 9.09
C GLY A 281 -18.57 9.44 8.95
N ARG A 282 -17.60 8.59 8.58
CA ARG A 282 -17.79 7.14 8.43
C ARG A 282 -17.40 6.38 9.69
N PRO A 283 -18.18 5.35 10.10
CA PRO A 283 -17.98 4.67 11.39
C PRO A 283 -16.84 3.64 11.42
N ASN A 284 -16.40 3.14 10.25
CA ASN A 284 -15.48 2.00 10.09
C ASN A 284 -14.40 2.31 9.02
N GLY A 285 -13.80 3.50 9.08
CA GLY A 285 -12.89 3.96 8.02
C GLY A 285 -13.59 4.23 6.68
N LEU A 286 -12.81 4.31 5.60
CA LEU A 286 -13.35 4.45 4.23
C LEU A 286 -14.03 3.17 3.75
N ARG A 287 -13.45 2.02 4.10
CA ARG A 287 -13.88 0.66 3.75
C ARG A 287 -13.55 -0.29 4.90
N ASN A 288 -14.27 -1.40 4.98
CA ASN A 288 -14.03 -2.45 5.97
C ASN A 288 -13.85 -3.81 5.27
N ALA A 289 -12.74 -4.49 5.54
CA ALA A 289 -12.41 -5.78 4.94
C ALA A 289 -13.23 -6.94 5.53
N ASP A 290 -13.71 -6.83 6.77
CA ASP A 290 -14.63 -7.75 7.43
C ASP A 290 -16.09 -7.38 7.11
N ASN A 291 -16.54 -7.76 5.91
CA ASN A 291 -17.88 -7.46 5.38
C ASN A 291 -18.53 -8.70 4.74
N ASP A 292 -19.85 -8.73 4.56
CA ASP A 292 -20.56 -9.86 3.92
C ASP A 292 -20.94 -9.62 2.46
N LEU A 293 -20.31 -8.65 1.78
CA LEU A 293 -20.72 -8.24 0.43
C LEU A 293 -20.54 -9.36 -0.59
N LYS A 294 -21.57 -9.56 -1.40
CA LYS A 294 -21.58 -10.52 -2.51
C LYS A 294 -21.42 -9.83 -3.85
N LEU A 295 -20.91 -10.56 -4.83
CA LEU A 295 -20.64 -10.01 -6.16
C LEU A 295 -21.90 -9.51 -6.88
N SER A 296 -23.07 -10.13 -6.66
CA SER A 296 -24.33 -9.64 -7.23
C SER A 296 -24.84 -8.32 -6.66
N GLU A 297 -24.30 -7.88 -5.52
CA GLU A 297 -24.76 -6.68 -4.77
C GLU A 297 -23.84 -5.47 -4.98
N ALA A 298 -22.65 -5.69 -5.52
CA ALA A 298 -21.56 -4.72 -5.57
C ALA A 298 -21.69 -3.62 -6.64
N GLY A 299 -22.49 -3.85 -7.69
CA GLY A 299 -22.53 -2.95 -8.86
C GLY A 299 -21.21 -2.91 -9.63
N THR A 300 -20.93 -1.80 -10.33
CA THR A 300 -19.72 -1.65 -11.18
C THR A 300 -18.77 -0.57 -10.71
N GLU A 301 -19.03 0.05 -9.55
CA GLU A 301 -18.12 1.04 -8.97
C GLU A 301 -16.90 0.33 -8.40
N VAL A 302 -15.71 0.77 -8.79
CA VAL A 302 -14.46 0.01 -8.59
C VAL A 302 -14.14 -0.21 -7.11
N HIS A 303 -14.45 0.74 -6.22
CA HIS A 303 -14.27 0.55 -4.79
C HIS A 303 -15.37 -0.32 -4.16
N ALA A 304 -16.61 -0.22 -4.64
CA ALA A 304 -17.72 -1.02 -4.15
C ALA A 304 -17.49 -2.50 -4.48
N ILE A 305 -17.15 -2.80 -5.74
CA ILE A 305 -16.90 -4.17 -6.20
C ILE A 305 -15.60 -4.76 -5.67
N SER A 306 -14.58 -3.94 -5.36
CA SER A 306 -13.34 -4.43 -4.76
C SER A 306 -13.54 -5.06 -3.39
N GLN A 307 -14.46 -4.52 -2.58
CA GLN A 307 -14.72 -5.00 -1.21
C GLN A 307 -15.15 -6.47 -1.17
N VAL A 308 -15.76 -6.99 -2.23
CA VAL A 308 -16.11 -8.42 -2.35
C VAL A 308 -14.84 -9.28 -2.38
N PHE A 309 -13.85 -8.90 -3.19
CA PHE A 309 -12.59 -9.66 -3.28
C PHE A 309 -11.70 -9.43 -2.06
N THR A 310 -11.58 -8.19 -1.58
CA THR A 310 -10.86 -7.86 -0.35
C THR A 310 -11.40 -8.65 0.83
N GLY A 311 -12.72 -8.67 1.02
CA GLY A 311 -13.34 -9.42 2.10
C GLY A 311 -13.21 -10.92 1.96
N ALA A 312 -13.29 -11.47 0.73
CA ALA A 312 -13.04 -12.90 0.52
C ALA A 312 -11.66 -13.31 1.02
N VAL A 313 -10.63 -12.53 0.68
CA VAL A 313 -9.26 -12.79 1.12
C VAL A 313 -9.09 -12.56 2.63
N TYR A 314 -9.80 -11.60 3.23
CA TYR A 314 -9.80 -11.40 4.68
C TYR A 314 -10.45 -12.57 5.43
N ASP A 315 -11.59 -13.09 4.96
CA ASP A 315 -12.21 -14.29 5.56
C ASP A 315 -11.30 -15.51 5.42
N ILE A 316 -10.61 -15.65 4.28
CA ILE A 316 -9.61 -16.70 4.08
C ILE A 316 -8.46 -16.54 5.08
N LEU A 317 -7.98 -15.31 5.34
CA LEU A 317 -6.99 -15.06 6.38
C LEU A 317 -7.48 -15.56 7.74
N ALA A 318 -8.71 -15.19 8.13
CA ALA A 318 -9.31 -15.59 9.40
C ALA A 318 -9.46 -17.11 9.53
N ASP A 319 -9.98 -17.77 8.49
CA ASP A 319 -10.12 -19.22 8.45
C ASP A 319 -8.78 -19.95 8.54
N LEU A 320 -7.79 -19.51 7.76
CA LEU A 320 -6.47 -20.12 7.76
C LEU A 320 -5.74 -19.89 9.09
N PHE A 321 -5.90 -18.72 9.69
CA PHE A 321 -5.38 -18.42 11.01
C PHE A 321 -6.02 -19.35 12.06
N ALA A 322 -7.35 -19.44 12.08
CA ALA A 322 -8.08 -20.33 13.00
C ALA A 322 -7.68 -21.80 12.81
N PHE A 323 -7.48 -22.25 11.57
CA PHE A 323 -7.04 -23.61 11.25
C PHE A 323 -5.61 -23.91 11.74
N GLU A 324 -4.66 -22.98 11.58
CA GLU A 324 -3.26 -23.16 12.01
C GLU A 324 -3.06 -22.91 13.51
N ARG A 325 -4.01 -22.24 14.17
CA ARG A 325 -3.88 -21.82 15.58
C ARG A 325 -3.78 -23.01 16.52
N ARG A 326 -2.70 -23.05 17.31
CA ARG A 326 -2.46 -24.05 18.36
C ARG A 326 -1.90 -23.35 19.60
N PRO A 327 -2.74 -22.68 20.39
CA PRO A 327 -2.29 -21.74 21.44
C PRO A 327 -1.52 -22.42 22.58
N ALA A 328 -1.61 -23.75 22.70
CA ALA A 328 -0.79 -24.53 23.64
C ALA A 328 0.65 -24.77 23.15
N LEU A 329 0.95 -24.52 21.87
CA LEU A 329 2.22 -24.87 21.21
C LEU A 329 2.95 -23.66 20.62
N GLU A 330 2.21 -22.70 20.08
CA GLU A 330 2.75 -21.53 19.36
C GLU A 330 2.03 -20.26 19.80
N ASP A 331 2.74 -19.13 19.77
CA ASP A 331 2.16 -17.82 20.01
C ASP A 331 1.28 -17.39 18.83
N ASP A 332 0.08 -16.90 19.12
CA ASP A 332 -0.92 -16.56 18.10
C ASP A 332 -0.45 -15.45 17.15
N ALA A 333 0.35 -14.48 17.61
CA ALA A 333 0.87 -13.42 16.74
C ALA A 333 1.91 -13.96 15.76
N VAL A 334 2.71 -14.95 16.17
CA VAL A 334 3.64 -15.66 15.28
C VAL A 334 2.88 -16.46 14.21
N VAL A 335 1.79 -17.12 14.60
CA VAL A 335 0.92 -17.85 13.66
C VAL A 335 0.29 -16.87 12.67
N LEU A 336 -0.31 -15.77 13.15
CA LEU A 336 -0.94 -14.75 12.30
C LEU A 336 0.06 -14.14 11.31
N HIS A 337 1.24 -13.75 11.77
CA HIS A 337 2.31 -13.24 10.90
C HIS A 337 2.69 -14.25 9.81
N ARG A 338 2.83 -15.54 10.15
CA ARG A 338 3.15 -16.60 9.19
C ARG A 338 2.03 -16.84 8.17
N VAL A 339 0.78 -16.89 8.63
CA VAL A 339 -0.39 -17.08 7.74
C VAL A 339 -0.56 -15.88 6.83
N GLY A 340 -0.45 -14.65 7.35
CA GLY A 340 -0.50 -13.42 6.57
C GLY A 340 0.60 -13.37 5.50
N ALA A 341 1.83 -13.75 5.83
CA ALA A 341 2.92 -13.83 4.86
C ALA A 341 2.67 -14.86 3.75
N TYR A 342 2.13 -16.04 4.09
CA TYR A 342 1.77 -17.06 3.11
C TYR A 342 0.64 -16.57 2.19
N LEU A 343 -0.42 -15.99 2.75
CA LEU A 343 -1.56 -15.52 1.99
C LEU A 343 -1.20 -14.33 1.09
N CYS A 344 -0.36 -13.40 1.56
CA CYS A 344 0.22 -12.35 0.72
C CYS A 344 0.93 -12.94 -0.51
N GLY A 345 1.78 -13.94 -0.29
CA GLY A 345 2.49 -14.63 -1.37
C GLY A 345 1.58 -15.42 -2.30
N LEU A 346 0.54 -16.06 -1.78
CA LEU A 346 -0.46 -16.79 -2.57
C LEU A 346 -1.28 -15.85 -3.45
N THR A 347 -1.79 -14.77 -2.87
CA THR A 347 -2.59 -13.76 -3.59
C THR A 347 -1.77 -13.10 -4.71
N LEU A 348 -0.53 -12.67 -4.43
CA LEU A 348 0.33 -12.09 -5.47
C LEU A 348 0.59 -13.07 -6.62
N ARG A 349 0.97 -14.32 -6.31
CA ARG A 349 1.22 -15.33 -7.35
C ARG A 349 -0.04 -15.66 -8.16
N ALA A 350 -1.20 -15.70 -7.51
CA ALA A 350 -2.46 -15.95 -8.18
C ALA A 350 -2.85 -14.82 -9.14
N LEU A 351 -2.68 -13.56 -8.72
CA LEU A 351 -2.86 -12.37 -9.55
C LEU A 351 -1.92 -12.39 -10.77
N LEU A 352 -0.64 -12.75 -10.57
CA LEU A 352 0.33 -12.90 -11.66
C LEU A 352 -0.04 -14.00 -12.65
N ALA A 353 -0.57 -15.12 -12.16
CA ALA A 353 -1.00 -16.26 -12.97
C ALA A 353 -2.37 -16.06 -13.65
N ALA A 354 -3.13 -15.03 -13.24
CA ALA A 354 -4.40 -14.66 -13.87
C ALA A 354 -4.15 -13.98 -15.24
N PRO A 355 -5.16 -13.94 -16.13
CA PRO A 355 -5.03 -13.34 -17.46
C PRO A 355 -4.47 -11.90 -17.43
N ASP A 356 -3.62 -11.56 -18.39
CA ASP A 356 -3.04 -10.20 -18.48
C ASP A 356 -4.07 -9.12 -18.85
N ARG A 357 -5.25 -9.52 -19.32
CA ARG A 357 -6.38 -8.64 -19.65
C ARG A 357 -7.65 -9.28 -19.15
N ASN A 358 -8.58 -8.44 -18.69
CA ASN A 358 -9.96 -8.84 -18.38
C ASN A 358 -10.04 -10.00 -17.38
N ALA A 359 -9.12 -10.05 -16.42
CA ALA A 359 -9.16 -11.05 -15.37
C ALA A 359 -10.40 -10.83 -14.49
N SER A 360 -11.11 -11.92 -14.23
CA SER A 360 -12.23 -11.98 -13.29
C SER A 360 -11.75 -12.39 -11.89
N TYR A 361 -12.63 -12.23 -10.89
CA TYR A 361 -12.36 -12.73 -9.54
C TYR A 361 -12.21 -14.26 -9.53
N ALA A 362 -13.00 -14.96 -10.35
CA ALA A 362 -12.94 -16.41 -10.47
C ALA A 362 -11.60 -16.89 -11.06
N ASP A 363 -11.01 -16.15 -12.00
CA ASP A 363 -9.68 -16.48 -12.53
C ASP A 363 -8.63 -16.50 -11.41
N VAL A 364 -8.61 -15.45 -10.58
CA VAL A 364 -7.67 -15.34 -9.46
C VAL A 364 -7.95 -16.41 -8.40
N ALA A 365 -9.21 -16.61 -8.02
CA ALA A 365 -9.61 -17.61 -7.03
C ALA A 365 -9.18 -19.03 -7.44
N ASN A 366 -9.39 -19.41 -8.70
CA ASN A 366 -8.92 -20.68 -9.23
C ASN A 366 -7.38 -20.79 -9.19
N ARG A 367 -6.65 -19.72 -9.51
CA ARG A 367 -5.19 -19.70 -9.38
C ARG A 367 -4.74 -19.87 -7.92
N MET A 368 -5.43 -19.26 -6.96
CA MET A 368 -5.14 -19.46 -5.53
C MET A 368 -5.32 -20.92 -5.12
N LEU A 369 -6.40 -21.58 -5.54
CA LEU A 369 -6.63 -23.01 -5.26
C LEU A 369 -5.53 -23.90 -5.85
N HIS A 370 -5.18 -23.68 -7.12
CA HIS A 370 -4.11 -24.44 -7.77
C HIS A 370 -2.75 -24.26 -7.10
N LEU A 371 -2.39 -23.02 -6.78
CA LEU A 371 -1.09 -22.69 -6.17
C LEU A 371 -1.00 -23.23 -4.75
N ALA A 372 -2.07 -23.10 -3.95
CA ALA A 372 -2.08 -23.65 -2.59
C ALA A 372 -1.98 -25.19 -2.61
N SER A 373 -2.61 -25.85 -3.59
CA SER A 373 -2.45 -27.29 -3.77
C SER A 373 -1.03 -27.66 -4.19
N ALA A 374 -0.41 -26.89 -5.09
CA ALA A 374 0.97 -27.09 -5.54
C ALA A 374 1.99 -26.86 -4.42
N ASP A 375 1.71 -25.94 -3.49
CA ASP A 375 2.49 -25.69 -2.28
C ASP A 375 2.33 -26.82 -1.22
N GLY A 376 1.50 -27.83 -1.49
CA GLY A 376 1.28 -28.98 -0.61
C GLY A 376 0.38 -28.68 0.58
N LYS A 377 -0.47 -27.63 0.51
CA LYS A 377 -1.43 -27.34 1.57
C LYS A 377 -2.53 -28.42 1.65
N PRO A 378 -3.05 -28.70 2.86
CA PRO A 378 -4.07 -29.73 3.05
C PRO A 378 -5.41 -29.34 2.41
N ALA A 379 -6.31 -30.31 2.24
CA ALA A 379 -7.63 -30.09 1.66
C ALA A 379 -8.44 -29.00 2.41
N SER A 380 -8.36 -28.96 3.74
CA SER A 380 -9.02 -27.94 4.56
C SER A 380 -8.60 -26.51 4.20
N TYR A 381 -7.32 -26.30 3.86
CA TYR A 381 -6.82 -25.00 3.42
C TYR A 381 -7.49 -24.54 2.12
N LEU A 382 -7.69 -25.49 1.20
CA LEU A 382 -8.29 -25.25 -0.10
C LEU A 382 -9.81 -25.08 0.02
N GLU A 383 -10.44 -25.80 0.96
CA GLU A 383 -11.85 -25.62 1.31
C GLU A 383 -12.12 -24.22 1.85
N CYS A 384 -11.29 -23.69 2.77
CA CYS A 384 -11.38 -22.30 3.22
C CYS A 384 -11.37 -21.32 2.03
N ILE A 385 -10.43 -21.48 1.08
CA ILE A 385 -10.34 -20.62 -0.11
C ILE A 385 -11.61 -20.74 -0.96
N ARG A 386 -12.01 -21.97 -1.30
CA ARG A 386 -13.18 -22.21 -2.15
C ARG A 386 -14.44 -21.64 -1.52
N ASP A 387 -14.69 -21.96 -0.25
CA ASP A 387 -15.95 -21.69 0.42
C ASP A 387 -16.16 -20.18 0.61
N ARG A 388 -15.10 -19.42 0.92
CA ARG A 388 -15.18 -17.94 1.01
C ARG A 388 -15.39 -17.26 -0.32
N PHE A 389 -14.81 -17.76 -1.40
CA PHE A 389 -15.15 -17.27 -2.73
C PHE A 389 -16.55 -17.72 -3.19
N THR A 390 -17.03 -18.88 -2.78
CA THR A 390 -18.38 -19.35 -3.10
C THR A 390 -19.46 -18.55 -2.39
N VAL A 391 -19.32 -18.30 -1.08
CA VAL A 391 -20.34 -17.55 -0.31
C VAL A 391 -20.50 -16.09 -0.77
N ARG A 392 -19.43 -15.54 -1.36
CA ARG A 392 -19.39 -14.20 -1.97
C ARG A 392 -19.75 -14.17 -3.45
N GLU A 393 -20.21 -15.29 -3.99
CA GLU A 393 -20.66 -15.43 -5.38
C GLU A 393 -19.57 -15.15 -6.43
N VAL A 394 -18.30 -15.36 -6.06
CA VAL A 394 -17.18 -15.35 -7.00
C VAL A 394 -17.11 -16.69 -7.74
N LEU A 395 -17.21 -17.80 -7.01
CA LEU A 395 -17.18 -19.15 -7.57
C LEU A 395 -18.56 -19.81 -7.46
N ALA A 396 -18.97 -20.53 -8.50
CA ALA A 396 -20.20 -21.30 -8.52
C ALA A 396 -20.22 -22.34 -7.40
N ALA A 397 -21.33 -22.38 -6.65
CA ALA A 397 -21.60 -23.47 -5.73
C ALA A 397 -21.75 -24.78 -6.54
N GLY A 398 -21.10 -25.84 -6.08
CA GLY A 398 -21.13 -27.13 -6.76
C GLY A 398 -20.90 -28.28 -5.79
N THR A 399 -21.33 -29.47 -6.20
CA THR A 399 -21.14 -30.71 -5.44
C THR A 399 -19.85 -31.46 -5.82
N ALA A 400 -19.08 -30.92 -6.77
CA ALA A 400 -17.81 -31.49 -7.19
C ALA A 400 -16.85 -31.59 -6.00
N THR A 401 -16.13 -32.69 -5.93
CA THR A 401 -15.02 -32.84 -4.98
C THR A 401 -13.95 -31.80 -5.27
N LEU A 402 -13.14 -31.47 -4.27
CA LEU A 402 -12.06 -30.50 -4.43
C LEU A 402 -11.06 -30.91 -5.53
N ALA A 403 -10.80 -32.21 -5.69
CA ALA A 403 -9.92 -32.73 -6.74
C ALA A 403 -10.51 -32.52 -8.15
N GLU A 404 -11.81 -32.77 -8.33
CA GLU A 404 -12.51 -32.52 -9.59
C GLU A 404 -12.56 -31.03 -9.91
N ALA A 405 -12.86 -30.21 -8.90
CA ALA A 405 -12.89 -28.76 -9.00
C ALA A 405 -11.53 -28.16 -9.38
N LEU A 406 -10.44 -28.66 -8.79
CA LEU A 406 -9.08 -28.28 -9.19
C LEU A 406 -8.76 -28.73 -10.61
N ALA A 407 -9.15 -29.94 -11.03
CA ALA A 407 -8.82 -30.41 -12.38
C ALA A 407 -9.54 -29.64 -13.49
N ALA A 408 -10.80 -29.26 -13.26
CA ALA A 408 -11.64 -28.59 -14.26
C ALA A 408 -11.62 -27.06 -14.17
N GLY A 409 -11.26 -26.51 -13.01
CA GLY A 409 -11.56 -25.12 -12.64
C GLY A 409 -13.02 -24.96 -12.23
N ILE A 410 -13.26 -24.06 -11.28
CA ILE A 410 -14.61 -23.71 -10.80
C ILE A 410 -15.13 -22.53 -11.62
N ALA A 411 -16.30 -22.70 -12.23
CA ALA A 411 -16.95 -21.64 -13.00
C ALA A 411 -17.27 -20.41 -12.12
N PRO A 412 -17.27 -19.19 -12.66
CA PRO A 412 -17.75 -18.02 -11.94
C PRO A 412 -19.24 -18.15 -11.58
N ALA A 413 -19.63 -17.72 -10.38
CA ALA A 413 -21.05 -17.63 -10.00
C ALA A 413 -21.72 -16.39 -10.62
N VAL A 414 -21.04 -15.24 -10.56
CA VAL A 414 -21.48 -13.99 -11.18
C VAL A 414 -20.42 -13.52 -12.17
N GLN A 415 -20.86 -13.06 -13.34
CA GLN A 415 -20.02 -12.50 -14.38
C GLN A 415 -20.43 -11.06 -14.66
N ASP A 416 -19.46 -10.22 -15.03
CA ASP A 416 -19.75 -8.90 -15.55
C ASP A 416 -20.59 -9.01 -16.83
N ALA A 417 -21.59 -8.14 -16.96
CA ALA A 417 -22.40 -8.11 -18.18
C ALA A 417 -21.50 -7.81 -19.40
N PRO A 418 -21.79 -8.38 -20.59
CA PRO A 418 -21.03 -8.08 -21.79
C PRO A 418 -20.97 -6.58 -22.06
N GLY A 419 -19.74 -6.02 -22.13
CA GLY A 419 -19.52 -4.59 -22.35
C GLY A 419 -19.82 -3.70 -21.14
N ALA A 420 -19.98 -4.26 -19.93
CA ALA A 420 -20.14 -3.48 -18.71
C ALA A 420 -18.95 -2.51 -18.53
N LEU A 421 -19.27 -1.27 -18.18
CA LEU A 421 -18.28 -0.23 -17.94
C LEU A 421 -18.01 -0.09 -16.44
N GLN A 422 -16.76 0.21 -16.12
CA GLN A 422 -16.37 0.56 -14.76
C GLN A 422 -16.97 1.92 -14.38
N ASP A 423 -17.56 2.03 -13.19
CA ASP A 423 -17.81 3.31 -12.55
C ASP A 423 -16.60 3.69 -11.69
N ARG A 424 -15.92 4.78 -12.05
CA ARG A 424 -14.71 5.27 -11.38
C ARG A 424 -14.92 6.60 -10.67
N ARG A 425 -16.17 7.06 -10.53
CA ARG A 425 -16.48 8.41 -10.02
C ARG A 425 -16.01 8.63 -8.58
N ALA A 426 -15.95 7.57 -7.79
CA ALA A 426 -15.46 7.62 -6.41
C ALA A 426 -13.99 7.24 -6.28
N CYS A 427 -13.29 6.85 -7.36
CA CYS A 427 -11.88 6.46 -7.34
C CYS A 427 -10.98 7.62 -6.87
N CYS A 428 -9.93 7.31 -6.11
CA CYS A 428 -8.99 8.26 -5.52
C CYS A 428 -8.16 9.07 -6.55
N GLY A 429 -8.36 8.89 -7.85
CA GLY A 429 -7.61 9.58 -8.90
C GLY A 429 -6.70 8.64 -9.68
N THR A 430 -6.26 7.55 -9.05
CA THR A 430 -5.36 6.55 -9.64
C THR A 430 -5.88 5.99 -10.95
N MET A 431 -7.19 5.76 -11.05
CA MET A 431 -7.82 5.19 -12.25
C MET A 431 -8.62 6.21 -13.07
N THR A 432 -8.66 7.49 -12.68
CA THR A 432 -9.53 8.50 -13.32
C THR A 432 -8.82 9.39 -14.33
N HIS A 433 -7.48 9.33 -14.42
CA HIS A 433 -6.75 10.08 -15.43
C HIS A 433 -7.15 9.68 -16.86
N ALA A 434 -7.33 10.69 -17.74
CA ALA A 434 -7.74 10.53 -19.14
C ALA A 434 -6.88 9.52 -19.93
N GLN A 435 -5.61 9.37 -19.56
CA GLN A 435 -4.68 8.42 -20.18
C GLN A 435 -5.06 6.94 -20.05
N TYR A 436 -5.95 6.59 -19.11
CA TYR A 436 -6.42 5.22 -18.92
C TYR A 436 -7.67 4.92 -19.73
N PHE A 437 -8.23 5.94 -20.39
CA PHE A 437 -9.33 5.79 -21.33
C PHE A 437 -8.75 5.54 -22.72
N ASP A 438 -9.40 4.63 -23.46
CA ASP A 438 -9.03 4.34 -24.85
C ASP A 438 -9.49 5.51 -25.75
N LEU A 439 -8.71 6.60 -25.71
CA LEU A 439 -9.00 7.86 -26.39
C LEU A 439 -8.24 8.00 -27.70
N GLU A 440 -7.43 7.03 -28.11
CA GLU A 440 -6.62 7.14 -29.34
C GLU A 440 -7.50 7.41 -30.58
N GLY A 441 -8.66 6.75 -30.68
CA GLY A 441 -9.61 7.01 -31.76
C GLY A 441 -10.17 8.43 -31.75
N VAL A 442 -10.55 8.94 -30.57
CA VAL A 442 -11.09 10.30 -30.39
C VAL A 442 -10.03 11.36 -30.71
N LEU A 443 -8.81 11.17 -30.21
CA LEU A 443 -7.68 12.07 -30.45
C LEU A 443 -7.29 12.07 -31.93
N GLU A 444 -7.35 10.92 -32.61
CA GLU A 444 -7.08 10.83 -34.04
C GLU A 444 -8.16 11.53 -34.87
N GLU A 445 -9.44 11.39 -34.51
CA GLU A 445 -10.53 12.15 -35.13
C GLU A 445 -10.34 13.66 -34.95
N GLU A 446 -9.97 14.14 -33.76
CA GLU A 446 -9.66 15.54 -33.50
C GLU A 446 -8.46 16.03 -34.33
N ARG A 447 -7.39 15.24 -34.43
CA ARG A 447 -6.22 15.54 -35.27
C ARG A 447 -6.60 15.61 -36.74
N GLN A 448 -7.47 14.73 -37.21
CA GLN A 448 -7.96 14.73 -38.59
C GLN A 448 -8.88 15.92 -38.88
N ALA A 449 -9.72 16.31 -37.93
CA ALA A 449 -10.53 17.52 -38.00
C ALA A 449 -9.66 18.78 -38.04
N LEU A 450 -8.64 18.89 -37.17
CA LEU A 450 -7.66 19.97 -37.19
C LEU A 450 -6.88 20.02 -38.50
N ALA A 451 -6.39 18.88 -38.99
CA ALA A 451 -5.70 18.79 -40.27
C ALA A 451 -6.61 19.24 -41.43
N SER A 452 -7.90 18.91 -41.38
CA SER A 452 -8.90 19.37 -42.34
C SER A 452 -9.11 20.88 -42.27
N TRP A 453 -9.22 21.44 -41.07
CA TRP A 453 -9.32 22.88 -40.89
C TRP A 453 -8.06 23.62 -41.38
N CYS A 454 -6.87 23.17 -41.02
CA CYS A 454 -5.61 23.78 -41.47
C CYS A 454 -5.44 23.80 -42.99
N ARG A 455 -5.94 22.77 -43.70
CA ARG A 455 -5.95 22.74 -45.17
C ARG A 455 -6.77 23.88 -45.78
N HIS A 456 -7.80 24.35 -45.09
CA HIS A 456 -8.67 25.45 -45.54
C HIS A 456 -8.25 26.81 -44.96
N TYR A 457 -7.57 26.82 -43.81
CA TYR A 457 -7.11 28.04 -43.13
C TYR A 457 -5.98 28.77 -43.88
N GLY A 458 -5.25 28.07 -44.75
CA GLY A 458 -4.17 28.66 -45.57
C GLY A 458 -4.61 29.57 -46.73
N GLY A 459 -5.91 29.85 -46.89
CA GLY A 459 -6.45 30.62 -48.02
C GLY A 459 -6.56 32.13 -47.83
N GLU A 460 -6.56 32.65 -46.59
CA GLU A 460 -6.75 34.08 -46.31
C GLU A 460 -5.66 34.60 -45.37
N ARG A 461 -4.46 34.84 -45.90
CA ARG A 461 -3.52 35.73 -45.23
C ARG A 461 -3.93 37.18 -45.51
N TRP A 462 -4.45 37.85 -44.49
CA TRP A 462 -4.33 39.31 -44.38
C TRP A 462 -2.83 39.65 -44.27
N HIS A 463 -2.23 39.96 -45.41
CA HIS A 463 -0.98 40.71 -45.47
C HIS A 463 -1.37 42.19 -45.57
N PRO A 464 -1.27 43.00 -44.50
CA PRO A 464 -1.30 44.44 -44.71
C PRO A 464 -0.05 44.76 -45.53
N GLU A 465 -0.22 45.33 -46.73
CA GLU A 465 0.90 45.83 -47.50
C GLU A 465 1.71 46.81 -46.64
N PRO A 466 3.05 46.80 -46.71
CA PRO A 466 3.84 47.79 -46.00
C PRO A 466 3.46 49.18 -46.52
N ALA A 467 3.08 50.07 -45.60
CA ALA A 467 2.72 51.45 -45.89
C ALA A 467 3.77 52.12 -46.80
N THR A 468 3.31 52.78 -47.86
CA THR A 468 4.18 53.52 -48.76
C THR A 468 4.80 54.71 -48.03
N THR A 469 6.00 55.10 -48.45
CA THR A 469 6.85 56.12 -47.80
C THR A 469 6.20 57.50 -47.64
N GLU A 470 5.06 57.77 -48.29
CA GLU A 470 4.29 59.02 -48.12
C GLU A 470 3.51 59.07 -46.80
N GLU A 471 3.07 57.94 -46.25
CA GLU A 471 2.28 57.91 -45.00
C GLU A 471 3.12 58.14 -43.73
N LEU A 472 4.45 57.95 -43.81
CA LEU A 472 5.37 58.15 -42.68
C LEU A 472 5.83 59.61 -42.50
N THR A 473 5.54 60.51 -43.46
CA THR A 473 5.91 61.94 -43.37
C THR A 473 4.81 62.85 -42.81
N ALA A 474 3.58 62.35 -42.62
CA ALA A 474 2.48 63.14 -42.05
C ALA A 474 2.37 63.07 -40.51
N ALA A 475 3.25 62.31 -39.84
CA ALA A 475 3.22 62.11 -38.39
C ALA A 475 4.49 62.64 -37.68
N LYS A 476 4.96 63.83 -38.07
CA LYS A 476 5.93 64.63 -37.30
C LYS A 476 5.36 65.98 -36.92
#